data_AF-A0A0T7GR44-F1
#
_entry.id   AF-A0A0T7GR44-F1
#
_cell.length_a   1.000
_cell.length_b   1.000
_cell.length_c   1.000
_cell.angle_alpha   90.00
_cell.angle_beta   90.00
_cell.angle_gamma   90.00
#
_symmetry.space_group_name_H-M   'P 1'
#
loop_
_entity.id
_entity.type
_entity.pdbx_description
1 polymer ?
#
loop_
_entity_poly.entity_id
_entity_poly.type
_entity_poly.pdbx_seq_one_letter_code
_entity_poly.pdbx_strand_id
1 'polypeptide(L)'
;MFLVAVEDSDDFFAEGIRIENGRLYTTVTDGVRSFKLSSVLEVVPVELESRSPVERIEDVVASIKDLFRIEVADAGPDAGEVSFRR
;
A
#
# COMPACT_ATOMS: atom_id res chain seq x y z
N MET A 1 11.96 4.90 -3.15
CA MET A 1 12.47 3.70 -3.86
C MET A 1 11.34 2.68 -3.93
N PHE A 2 11.29 1.89 -4.99
CA PHE A 2 10.23 0.91 -5.26
C PHE A 2 10.86 -0.41 -5.67
N LEU A 3 10.39 -1.53 -5.13
CA LEU A 3 10.63 -2.84 -5.71
C LEU A 3 9.60 -3.07 -6.80
N VAL A 4 10.05 -3.44 -8.00
CA VAL A 4 9.20 -3.65 -9.17
C VAL A 4 9.40 -5.08 -9.68
N ALA A 5 8.30 -5.82 -9.75
CA ALA A 5 8.25 -7.17 -10.31
C ALA A 5 7.49 -7.15 -11.65
N VAL A 6 8.08 -7.73 -12.68
CA VAL A 6 7.53 -7.75 -14.05
C VAL A 6 7.62 -9.17 -14.58
N GLU A 7 6.58 -9.61 -15.29
CA GLU A 7 6.55 -10.90 -15.98
C GLU A 7 7.77 -11.05 -16.91
N ASP A 8 8.36 -12.24 -16.93
CA ASP A 8 9.54 -12.59 -17.73
C ASP A 8 10.78 -11.67 -17.51
N SER A 9 10.87 -11.00 -16.37
CA SER A 9 12.02 -10.17 -15.96
C SER A 9 12.39 -10.44 -14.51
N ASP A 10 13.67 -10.24 -14.17
CA ASP A 10 14.09 -10.17 -12.78
C ASP A 10 13.47 -8.95 -12.08
N ASP A 11 13.19 -9.09 -10.79
CA ASP A 11 12.78 -8.00 -9.91
C ASP A 11 13.91 -6.99 -9.74
N PHE A 12 13.57 -5.71 -9.66
CA PHE A 12 14.56 -4.65 -9.54
C PHE A 12 14.08 -3.47 -8.70
N PHE A 13 15.03 -2.68 -8.21
CA PHE A 13 14.74 -1.44 -7.50
C PHE A 13 14.68 -0.26 -8.47
N ALA A 14 13.59 0.48 -8.40
CA ALA A 14 13.40 1.76 -9.08
C ALA A 14 13.45 2.92 -8.08
N GLU A 15 14.12 4.00 -8.45
CA GLU A 15 14.16 5.23 -7.66
C GLU A 15 12.83 5.98 -7.74
N GLY A 16 12.17 5.91 -8.89
CA GLY A 16 10.88 6.54 -9.15
C GLY A 16 10.03 5.73 -10.12
N ILE A 17 8.71 5.92 -10.04
CA ILE A 17 7.73 5.31 -10.92
C ILE A 17 6.76 6.36 -11.46
N ARG A 18 6.26 6.13 -12.67
CA ARG A 18 5.21 6.95 -13.29
C ARG A 18 4.34 6.08 -14.18
N ILE A 19 3.02 6.27 -14.14
CA ILE A 19 2.08 5.52 -14.97
C ILE A 19 1.43 6.47 -15.98
N GLU A 20 1.60 6.19 -17.28
CA GLU A 20 1.02 6.98 -18.36
C GLU A 20 0.66 6.07 -19.55
N ASN A 21 -0.49 6.33 -20.18
CA ASN A 21 -0.91 5.64 -21.41
C ASN A 21 -0.85 4.10 -21.33
N GLY A 22 -1.26 3.52 -20.20
CA GLY A 22 -1.26 2.06 -19.99
C GLY A 22 0.11 1.44 -19.77
N ARG A 23 1.14 2.26 -19.46
CA ARG A 23 2.52 1.82 -19.24
C ARG A 23 3.05 2.31 -17.90
N LEU A 24 3.87 1.48 -17.27
CA LEU A 24 4.70 1.84 -16.13
C LEU A 24 6.08 2.29 -16.62
N TYR A 25 6.52 3.46 -16.21
CA TYR A 25 7.86 3.98 -16.42
C TYR A 25 8.60 3.95 -15.08
N THR A 26 9.79 3.37 -15.06
CA THR A 26 10.61 3.25 -13.85
C THR A 26 11.95 3.94 -14.07
N THR A 27 12.34 4.82 -13.16
CA THR A 27 13.68 5.39 -13.13
C THR A 27 14.60 4.43 -12.37
N VAL A 28 15.63 3.92 -13.03
CA VAL A 28 16.68 3.06 -12.45
C VAL A 28 18.04 3.74 -12.66
N THR A 29 19.09 3.24 -12.02
CA THR A 29 20.44 3.84 -12.07
C THR A 29 20.94 4.09 -13.50
N ASP A 30 20.63 3.19 -14.44
CA ASP A 30 21.08 3.27 -15.83
C ASP A 30 20.09 3.95 -16.79
N GLY A 31 19.03 4.59 -16.28
CA GLY A 31 18.06 5.35 -17.08
C GLY A 31 16.61 4.99 -16.81
N VAL A 32 15.75 5.17 -17.82
CA VAL A 32 14.30 4.91 -17.70
C VAL A 32 13.93 3.63 -18.43
N ARG A 33 13.29 2.70 -17.73
CA ARG A 33 12.69 1.49 -18.32
C ARG A 33 11.17 1.68 -18.42
N SER A 34 10.54 1.03 -19.39
CA SER A 34 9.09 1.12 -19.60
C SER A 34 8.48 -0.25 -19.85
N PHE A 35 7.37 -0.53 -19.18
CA PHE A 35 6.66 -1.81 -19.21
C PHE A 35 5.18 -1.60 -19.51
N LYS A 36 4.53 -2.56 -20.17
CA LYS A 36 3.07 -2.55 -20.28
C LYS A 36 2.49 -2.82 -18.89
N LEU A 37 1.44 -2.12 -18.47
CA LEU A 37 0.87 -2.34 -17.14
C LEU A 37 0.40 -3.79 -16.93
N SER A 38 -0.09 -4.44 -17.98
CA SER A 38 -0.54 -5.83 -17.92
C SER A 38 0.57 -6.85 -17.64
N SER A 39 1.84 -6.48 -17.82
CA SER A 39 2.99 -7.34 -17.50
C SER A 39 3.62 -6.99 -16.15
N VAL A 40 3.16 -5.94 -15.47
CA VAL A 40 3.65 -5.58 -14.13
C VAL A 40 2.89 -6.42 -13.11
N LEU A 41 3.63 -7.22 -12.34
CA LEU A 41 3.06 -8.10 -11.34
C LEU A 41 2.86 -7.36 -10.01
N GLU A 42 3.86 -6.58 -9.59
CA GLU A 42 3.84 -5.90 -8.30
C GLU A 42 4.71 -4.64 -8.30
N VAL A 43 4.30 -3.63 -7.54
CA VAL A 43 5.10 -2.42 -7.25
C VAL A 43 4.95 -2.09 -5.77
N VAL A 44 6.04 -2.26 -5.01
CA VAL A 44 6.05 -2.06 -3.54
C VAL A 44 6.94 -0.86 -3.18
N PRO A 45 6.43 0.15 -2.46
CA PRO A 45 7.28 1.21 -1.93
C PRO A 45 8.20 0.64 -0.85
N VAL A 46 9.50 0.92 -0.96
CA VAL A 46 10.51 0.51 0.03
C VAL A 46 10.98 1.76 0.77
N GLU A 47 10.66 1.84 2.06
CA GLU A 47 11.21 2.85 2.95
C GLU A 47 12.65 2.46 3.33
N LEU A 48 13.62 3.28 2.93
CA LEU A 48 15.05 2.99 3.14
C LEU A 48 15.56 3.36 4.54
N GLU A 49 14.73 3.92 5.42
CA GLU A 49 15.16 4.33 6.75
C GLU A 49 14.19 3.84 7.84
N SER A 50 14.63 2.78 8.54
CA SER A 50 14.41 2.49 9.96
C SER A 50 13.29 3.25 10.70
N ARG A 51 12.03 2.92 10.42
CA ARG A 51 10.94 3.14 11.38
C ARG A 51 10.36 1.80 11.84
N SER A 52 10.27 1.67 13.16
CA SER A 52 9.85 0.46 13.86
C SER A 52 8.55 -0.09 13.25
N PRO A 53 8.39 -1.42 13.12
CA PRO A 53 7.18 -2.06 12.56
C PRO A 53 5.87 -1.58 13.19
N VAL A 54 5.92 -1.04 14.41
CA VAL A 54 4.76 -0.57 15.17
C VAL A 54 4.17 0.72 14.59
N GLU A 55 4.98 1.69 14.16
CA GLU A 55 4.48 2.98 13.64
C GLU A 55 3.81 2.82 12.26
N ARG A 56 4.25 1.84 11.46
CA ARG A 56 3.68 1.57 10.14
C ARG A 56 2.25 1.04 10.18
N ILE A 57 1.86 0.31 11.23
CA ILE A 57 0.50 -0.21 11.36
C ILE A 57 -0.48 0.93 11.66
N GLU A 58 -0.08 1.91 12.47
CA GLU A 58 -0.96 3.02 12.85
C GLU A 58 -1.28 3.93 11.65
N ASP A 59 -0.30 4.24 10.80
CA ASP A 59 -0.50 5.07 9.59
C ASP A 59 -1.29 4.33 8.49
N VAL A 60 -1.10 3.02 8.34
CA VAL A 60 -1.90 2.19 7.42
C VAL A 60 -3.34 2.08 7.90
N VAL A 61 -3.57 1.91 9.21
CA VAL A 61 -4.92 1.91 9.79
C VAL A 61 -5.60 3.27 9.63
N ALA A 62 -4.89 4.38 9.82
CA ALA A 62 -5.42 5.71 9.59
C ALA A 62 -5.81 5.93 8.11
N SER A 63 -4.96 5.51 7.18
CA SER A 63 -5.22 5.64 5.74
C SER A 63 -6.40 4.77 5.27
N ILE A 64 -6.58 3.57 5.85
CA ILE A 64 -7.73 2.70 5.57
C ILE A 64 -9.03 3.30 6.13
N LYS A 65 -8.99 3.90 7.32
CA LYS A 65 -10.15 4.57 7.94
C LYS A 65 -10.61 5.82 7.18
N ASP A 66 -9.75 6.44 6.39
CA ASP A 66 -10.12 7.62 5.61
C ASP A 66 -10.66 7.23 4.21
N LEU A 67 -10.13 6.15 3.63
CA LEU A 67 -10.58 5.61 2.33
C LEU A 67 -11.96 4.95 2.40
N PHE A 68 -12.30 4.35 3.54
CA PHE A 68 -13.63 3.87 3.83
C PHE A 68 -14.15 4.76 4.95
N ARG A 69 -15.19 5.57 4.72
CA ARG A 69 -15.99 6.17 5.81
C ARG A 69 -16.56 5.05 6.69
N ILE A 70 -15.73 4.48 7.53
CA ILE A 70 -16.11 3.57 8.59
C ILE A 70 -16.23 4.51 9.78
N GLU A 71 -17.45 4.94 10.03
CA GLU A 71 -17.84 5.37 11.37
C GLU A 71 -17.54 4.18 12.29
N VAL A 72 -16.35 4.19 12.88
CA VAL A 72 -16.05 3.33 14.01
C VAL A 72 -16.99 3.82 15.08
N ALA A 73 -18.11 3.11 15.26
CA ALA A 73 -18.93 3.26 16.44
C ALA A 73 -17.98 3.14 17.63
N ASP A 74 -17.82 4.24 18.34
CA ASP A 74 -17.06 4.33 19.56
C ASP A 74 -17.69 3.30 20.50
N ALA A 75 -17.08 2.12 20.58
CA ALA A 75 -17.42 1.13 21.57
C ALA A 75 -16.88 1.70 22.89
N GLY A 76 -17.62 2.68 23.42
CA GLY A 76 -17.55 3.04 24.81
C GLY A 76 -17.73 1.77 25.65
N PRO A 77 -17.10 1.70 26.82
CA PRO A 77 -17.18 0.52 27.68
C PRO A 77 -18.58 0.46 28.32
N ASP A 78 -19.57 0.02 27.56
CA ASP A 78 -20.89 -0.35 28.09
C ASP A 78 -21.04 -1.87 27.97
N ALA A 79 -20.41 -2.53 28.93
CA ALA A 79 -20.79 -3.88 29.31
C ALA A 79 -22.17 -3.79 29.99
N GLY A 80 -23.25 -3.99 29.23
CA GLY A 80 -24.60 -3.79 29.76
C GLY A 80 -25.68 -4.60 29.07
N GLU A 81 -25.76 -5.89 29.43
CA GLU A 81 -26.97 -6.73 29.55
C GLU A 81 -28.09 -6.62 28.49
N VAL A 82 -28.20 -7.65 27.64
CA VAL A 82 -29.38 -7.85 26.77
C VAL A 82 -30.39 -8.74 27.50
N SER A 83 -31.49 -8.16 27.97
CA SER A 83 -32.66 -8.88 28.51
C SER A 83 -33.73 -9.09 27.43
N PHE A 84 -34.12 -10.35 27.21
CA PHE A 84 -35.26 -10.71 26.36
C PHE A 84 -36.54 -10.71 27.20
N ARG A 85 -37.58 -9.97 26.80
CA ARG A 85 -38.94 -10.15 27.32
C ARG A 85 -39.80 -10.91 26.31
N ARG A 86 -40.55 -11.88 26.84
CA ARG A 86 -41.60 -12.67 26.21
C ARG A 86 -42.95 -12.00 26.41
#